data_AF-A0A5K1JVN4-F1
#
_entry.id   AF-A0A5K1JVN4-F1
#
_cell.length_a   1.000
_cell.length_b   1.000
_cell.length_c   1.000
_cell.angle_alpha   90.00
_cell.angle_beta   90.00
_cell.angle_gamma   90.00
#
_symmetry.space_group_name_H-M   'P 1'
#
loop_
_entity.id
_entity.type
_entity.pdbx_description
1 polymer ?
#
loop_
_entity_poly.entity_id
_entity_poly.type
_entity_poly.pdbx_seq_one_letter_code
_entity_poly.pdbx_strand_id
1 'polypeptide(L)'
;MDVDDGKEVLRGVVDAAVLGLGDRDDDVRSVAASCLLPVAAYLVERLPEELGRVLAVLWSCLSNMKDDLSSSVGGVMDLLGQLVTKKQVIEIIADESQSHPITVLAPTLFPFFRHTIANVRYAVVKTLHTFMTVESLPRGWISVSFLRLLFQNLLVEERADIRDATLQTWREVLLIMSDKSDWLGNSLSQQMLLDWYGLLMTPLGLCLDSASFYDPTVGSDNSAPTERHNVDKNMLAQDLSLVPVEVVIQARLATSEALAHIIAFWPSSDANGFTSVDETFRPILEHYIDSPSMLQKFLAAIISECWAREYDTRAQPDAPILIESSPLAAELSQKTLAFLQAEPPAAYHEMAFTLARI
;
A
#
# COMPACT_ATOMS: atom_id res chain seq x y z
N MET A 1 -0.84 49.44 23.31
CA MET A 1 -1.79 48.79 22.38
C MET A 1 -1.21 47.42 22.13
N ASP A 2 -1.71 46.40 22.81
CA ASP A 2 -1.48 45.02 22.35
C ASP A 2 -2.12 44.95 20.97
N VAL A 3 -1.30 44.71 19.97
CA VAL A 3 -1.79 44.39 18.63
C VAL A 3 -2.42 43.02 18.78
N ASP A 4 -3.75 42.93 18.66
CA ASP A 4 -4.46 41.67 18.55
C ASP A 4 -3.93 40.94 17.31
N ASP A 5 -2.97 40.03 17.52
CA ASP A 5 -2.23 39.27 16.50
C ASP A 5 -3.12 38.19 15.82
N GLY A 6 -4.44 38.44 15.79
CA GLY A 6 -5.46 37.53 15.25
C GLY A 6 -5.62 36.21 16.02
N LYS A 7 -4.94 36.04 17.16
CA LYS A 7 -4.94 34.76 17.92
C LYS A 7 -6.33 34.40 18.43
N GLU A 8 -7.09 35.37 18.95
CA GLU A 8 -8.45 35.11 19.44
C GLU A 8 -9.43 34.86 18.28
N VAL A 9 -9.23 35.51 17.13
CA VAL A 9 -10.00 35.22 15.91
C VAL A 9 -9.75 33.78 15.43
N LEU A 10 -8.48 33.37 15.37
CA LEU A 10 -8.12 32.00 15.00
C LEU A 10 -8.70 30.99 15.99
N ARG A 11 -8.68 31.28 17.30
CA ARG A 11 -9.30 30.41 18.31
C ARG A 11 -10.81 30.26 18.06
N GLY A 12 -11.50 31.37 17.77
CA GLY A 12 -12.92 31.33 17.42
C GLY A 12 -13.22 30.50 16.16
N VAL A 13 -12.35 30.56 15.14
CA VAL A 13 -12.45 29.71 13.94
C VAL A 13 -12.26 28.24 14.28
N VAL A 14 -11.26 27.91 15.09
CA VAL A 14 -11.01 26.53 15.55
C VAL A 14 -12.19 26.03 16.38
N ASP A 15 -12.77 26.86 17.24
CA ASP A 15 -13.92 26.49 18.05
C ASP A 15 -15.14 26.13 17.20
N ALA A 16 -15.45 26.97 16.21
CA ALA A 16 -16.53 26.70 15.25
C ALA A 16 -16.26 25.44 14.43
N ALA A 17 -15.03 25.26 13.94
CA ALA A 17 -14.65 24.12 13.13
C ALA A 17 -14.68 22.81 13.92
N VAL A 18 -14.19 22.78 15.16
CA VAL A 18 -14.26 21.58 16.01
C VAL A 18 -15.72 21.20 16.30
N LEU A 19 -16.58 22.19 16.54
CA LEU A 19 -18.01 21.94 16.70
C LEU A 19 -18.64 21.33 15.43
N GLY A 20 -18.31 21.88 14.26
CA GLY A 20 -18.80 21.36 12.97
C GLY A 20 -18.24 19.98 12.61
N LEU A 21 -16.97 19.69 12.92
CA LEU A 21 -16.36 18.37 12.74
C LEU A 21 -17.05 17.29 13.59
N GLY A 22 -17.55 17.67 14.77
CA GLY A 22 -18.34 16.79 15.65
C GLY A 22 -19.81 16.62 15.25
N ASP A 23 -20.26 17.27 14.16
CA ASP A 23 -21.66 17.20 13.73
C ASP A 23 -21.99 15.83 13.10
N ARG A 24 -23.28 15.48 13.13
CA ARG A 24 -23.81 14.26 12.50
C ARG A 24 -23.95 14.42 11.00
N ASP A 25 -24.19 15.63 10.54
CA ASP A 25 -24.35 15.96 9.13
C ASP A 25 -22.99 15.94 8.42
N ASP A 26 -22.93 15.22 7.30
CA ASP A 26 -21.70 15.05 6.54
C ASP A 26 -21.23 16.35 5.88
N ASP A 27 -22.15 17.16 5.36
CA ASP A 27 -21.82 18.41 4.69
C ASP A 27 -21.25 19.42 5.70
N VAL A 28 -21.77 19.41 6.94
CA VAL A 28 -21.25 20.25 8.03
C VAL A 28 -19.81 19.88 8.37
N ARG A 29 -19.51 18.58 8.51
CA ARG A 29 -18.14 18.10 8.76
C ARG A 29 -17.20 18.47 7.62
N SER A 30 -17.65 18.32 6.38
CA SER A 30 -16.88 18.62 5.17
C SER A 30 -16.46 20.09 5.10
N VAL A 31 -17.41 21.00 5.36
CA VAL A 31 -17.16 22.45 5.40
C VAL A 31 -16.25 22.81 6.57
N ALA A 32 -16.45 22.20 7.74
CA ALA A 32 -15.62 22.45 8.92
C ALA A 32 -14.16 22.04 8.71
N ALA A 33 -13.92 20.87 8.10
CA ALA A 33 -12.57 20.43 7.74
C ALA A 33 -11.92 21.38 6.71
N SER A 34 -12.67 21.75 5.68
CA SER A 34 -12.22 22.66 4.63
C SER A 34 -11.89 24.06 5.15
N CYS A 35 -12.58 24.50 6.21
CA CYS A 35 -12.31 25.78 6.88
C CYS A 35 -10.93 25.80 7.56
N LEU A 36 -10.47 24.68 8.11
CA LEU A 36 -9.18 24.59 8.81
C LEU A 36 -7.99 24.39 7.87
N LEU A 37 -8.20 23.85 6.66
CA LEU A 37 -7.12 23.56 5.70
C LEU A 37 -6.20 24.77 5.42
N PRO A 38 -6.71 25.96 5.05
CA PRO A 38 -5.85 27.12 4.74
C PRO A 38 -5.07 27.64 5.95
N VAL A 39 -5.55 27.37 7.16
CA VAL A 39 -4.98 27.87 8.41
C VAL A 39 -4.25 26.80 9.21
N ALA A 40 -4.13 25.56 8.69
CA ALA A 40 -3.55 24.43 9.42
C ALA A 40 -2.11 24.70 9.92
N ALA A 41 -1.29 25.40 9.12
CA ALA A 41 0.06 25.80 9.55
C ALA A 41 0.01 26.80 10.71
N TYR A 42 -0.86 27.81 10.63
CA TYR A 42 -1.02 28.83 11.68
C TYR A 42 -1.63 28.25 12.96
N LEU A 43 -2.55 27.29 12.84
CA LEU A 43 -3.09 26.52 13.97
C LEU A 43 -1.95 25.87 14.76
N VAL A 44 -1.03 25.19 14.07
CA VAL A 44 0.11 24.52 14.71
C VAL A 44 1.08 25.51 15.36
N GLU A 45 1.35 26.65 14.71
CA GLU A 45 2.31 27.64 15.19
C GLU A 45 1.78 28.53 16.32
N ARG A 46 0.49 28.89 16.30
CA ARG A 46 -0.09 29.92 17.17
C ARG A 46 -1.03 29.37 18.25
N LEU A 47 -1.63 28.21 18.02
CA LEU A 47 -2.56 27.53 18.93
C LEU A 47 -2.19 26.04 19.14
N PRO A 48 -0.94 25.72 19.54
CA PRO A 48 -0.56 24.34 19.82
C PRO A 48 -1.42 23.69 20.91
N GLU A 49 -1.97 24.48 21.84
CA GLU A 49 -2.87 24.01 22.90
C GLU A 49 -4.18 23.39 22.39
N GLU A 50 -4.65 23.78 21.20
CA GLU A 50 -5.90 23.26 20.62
C GLU A 50 -5.68 22.02 19.72
N LEU A 51 -4.43 21.69 19.39
CA LEU A 51 -4.13 20.61 18.45
C LEU A 51 -4.64 19.25 18.91
N GLY A 52 -4.48 18.93 20.20
CA GLY A 52 -4.99 17.67 20.75
C GLY A 52 -6.51 17.54 20.59
N ARG A 53 -7.24 18.64 20.79
CA ARG A 53 -8.69 18.69 20.63
C ARG A 53 -9.10 18.51 19.16
N VAL A 54 -8.43 19.18 18.23
CA VAL A 54 -8.69 19.04 16.78
C VAL A 54 -8.42 17.61 16.34
N LEU A 55 -7.27 17.03 16.70
CA LEU A 55 -6.91 15.65 16.35
C LEU A 55 -7.91 14.64 16.91
N ALA A 56 -8.34 14.79 18.16
CA ALA A 56 -9.31 13.90 18.78
C ALA A 56 -10.63 13.86 17.99
N VAL A 57 -11.12 15.02 17.53
CA VAL A 57 -12.34 15.07 16.72
C VAL A 57 -12.12 14.49 15.33
N LEU A 58 -11.00 14.78 14.65
CA LEU A 58 -10.70 14.19 13.33
C LEU A 58 -10.65 12.65 13.38
N TRP A 59 -10.00 12.08 14.40
CA TRP A 59 -9.95 10.63 14.58
C TRP A 59 -11.32 10.04 14.93
N SER A 60 -12.14 10.77 15.70
CA SER A 60 -13.52 10.38 15.97
C SER A 60 -14.36 10.38 14.69
N CYS A 61 -14.17 11.37 13.80
CA CYS A 61 -14.83 11.40 12.49
C CYS A 61 -14.48 10.14 11.69
N LEU A 62 -13.19 9.86 11.50
CA LEU A 62 -12.71 8.73 10.72
C LEU A 62 -13.17 7.38 11.28
N SER A 63 -13.19 7.22 12.60
CA SER A 63 -13.62 5.98 13.25
C SER A 63 -15.12 5.72 13.11
N ASN A 64 -15.92 6.77 12.98
CA ASN A 64 -17.38 6.68 12.85
C ASN A 64 -17.87 6.72 11.39
N MET A 65 -16.98 6.98 10.43
CA MET A 65 -17.28 7.01 9.00
C MET A 65 -17.41 5.59 8.46
N LYS A 66 -18.65 5.09 8.41
CA LYS A 66 -18.98 3.78 7.82
C LYS A 66 -19.32 3.87 6.32
N ASP A 67 -19.68 5.07 5.84
CA ASP A 67 -20.08 5.36 4.46
C ASP A 67 -18.89 5.86 3.62
N ASP A 68 -18.62 5.21 2.50
CA ASP A 68 -17.54 5.51 1.55
C ASP A 68 -17.96 6.49 0.43
N LEU A 69 -19.21 6.96 0.45
CA LEU A 69 -19.71 8.10 -0.33
C LEU A 69 -19.70 9.42 0.45
N SER A 70 -19.33 9.39 1.73
CA SER A 70 -19.22 10.59 2.56
C SER A 70 -18.27 11.61 1.92
N SER A 71 -18.80 12.79 1.63
CA SER A 71 -18.03 13.92 1.10
C SER A 71 -17.02 14.46 2.12
N SER A 72 -17.31 14.31 3.43
CA SER A 72 -16.46 14.84 4.49
C SER A 72 -15.18 14.06 4.73
N VAL A 73 -15.12 12.78 4.36
CA VAL A 73 -13.89 11.96 4.44
C VAL A 73 -12.74 12.63 3.70
N GLY A 74 -13.02 13.21 2.52
CA GLY A 74 -12.04 13.96 1.72
C GLY A 74 -11.39 15.08 2.51
N GLY A 75 -12.19 16.03 3.00
CA GLY A 75 -11.70 17.18 3.75
C GLY A 75 -11.01 16.80 5.05
N VAL A 76 -11.54 15.82 5.78
CA VAL A 76 -10.97 15.31 7.03
C VAL A 76 -9.59 14.68 6.78
N MET A 77 -9.46 13.85 5.74
CA MET A 77 -8.19 13.21 5.39
C MET A 77 -7.16 14.19 4.86
N ASP A 78 -7.56 15.19 4.06
CA ASP A 78 -6.66 16.25 3.61
C ASP A 78 -6.11 17.04 4.80
N LEU A 79 -6.98 17.41 5.76
CA LEU A 79 -6.57 18.14 6.95
C LEU A 79 -5.65 17.31 7.84
N LEU A 80 -6.01 16.05 8.10
CA LEU A 80 -5.17 15.13 8.86
C LEU A 80 -3.80 14.97 8.18
N GLY A 81 -3.80 14.69 6.88
CA GLY A 81 -2.59 14.53 6.08
C GLY A 81 -1.68 15.75 6.12
N GLN A 82 -2.23 16.97 6.13
CA GLN A 82 -1.45 18.19 6.27
C GLN A 82 -0.89 18.36 7.69
N LEU A 83 -1.69 18.09 8.74
CA LEU A 83 -1.29 18.26 10.13
C LEU A 83 -0.18 17.28 10.54
N VAL A 84 -0.26 16.01 10.12
CA VAL A 84 0.74 14.98 10.50
C VAL A 84 2.14 15.25 9.92
N THR A 85 2.28 16.16 8.95
CA THR A 85 3.60 16.61 8.46
C THR A 85 4.33 17.52 9.45
N LYS A 86 3.65 17.99 10.51
CA LYS A 86 4.19 18.95 11.47
C LYS A 86 4.71 18.25 12.72
N LYS A 87 5.91 18.62 13.15
CA LYS A 87 6.60 18.00 14.29
C LYS A 87 5.77 18.02 15.58
N GLN A 88 5.10 19.14 15.86
CA GLN A 88 4.26 19.30 17.06
C GLN A 88 3.08 18.30 17.07
N VAL A 89 2.50 18.01 15.92
CA VAL A 89 1.41 17.03 15.80
C VAL A 89 1.93 15.62 16.02
N ILE A 90 3.10 15.31 15.48
CA ILE A 90 3.80 14.05 15.72
C ILE A 90 4.12 13.86 17.21
N GLU A 91 4.59 14.91 17.89
CA GLU A 91 4.86 14.87 19.33
C GLU A 91 3.59 14.58 20.15
N ILE A 92 2.44 15.13 19.76
CA ILE A 92 1.13 14.81 20.38
C ILE A 92 0.74 13.35 20.13
N ILE A 93 0.90 12.84 18.91
CA ILE A 93 0.58 11.44 18.57
C ILE A 93 1.50 10.46 19.29
N ALA A 94 2.76 10.85 19.54
CA ALA A 94 3.74 10.04 20.26
C ALA A 94 3.48 9.99 21.78
N ASP A 95 2.76 10.97 22.34
CA ASP A 95 2.41 11.05 23.76
C ASP A 95 1.06 10.37 24.03
N GLU A 96 1.10 9.15 24.56
CA GLU A 96 -0.10 8.37 24.92
C GLU A 96 -0.98 9.03 26.01
N SER A 97 -0.49 10.06 26.72
CA SER A 97 -1.32 10.84 27.64
C SER A 97 -2.20 11.87 26.94
N GLN A 98 -1.87 12.23 25.70
CA GLN A 98 -2.56 13.24 24.89
C GLN A 98 -3.32 12.63 23.70
N SER A 99 -2.87 11.49 23.19
CA SER A 99 -3.48 10.83 22.04
C SER A 99 -3.62 9.32 22.24
N HIS A 100 -4.50 8.70 21.46
CA HIS A 100 -4.53 7.24 21.39
C HIS A 100 -3.23 6.71 20.78
N PRO A 101 -2.77 5.52 21.18
CA PRO A 101 -1.58 4.91 20.59
C PRO A 101 -1.72 4.80 19.07
N ILE A 102 -0.62 5.04 18.35
CA ILE A 102 -0.59 4.90 16.88
C ILE A 102 -0.95 3.49 16.41
N THR A 103 -0.79 2.48 17.28
CA THR A 103 -1.26 1.09 17.06
C THR A 103 -2.77 0.95 16.98
N VAL A 104 -3.51 1.91 17.52
CA VAL A 104 -4.96 2.04 17.38
C VAL A 104 -5.30 2.97 16.22
N LEU A 105 -4.61 4.11 16.10
CA LEU A 105 -4.92 5.14 15.11
C LEU A 105 -4.63 4.71 13.67
N ALA A 106 -3.45 4.14 13.38
CA ALA A 106 -3.07 3.81 12.00
C ALA A 106 -4.02 2.80 11.34
N PRO A 107 -4.46 1.70 12.00
CA PRO A 107 -5.45 0.79 11.44
C PRO A 107 -6.80 1.42 11.11
N THR A 108 -7.20 2.53 11.76
CA THR A 108 -8.44 3.25 11.39
C THR A 108 -8.42 3.78 9.96
N LEU A 109 -7.22 3.97 9.39
CA LEU A 109 -7.05 4.42 8.01
C LEU A 109 -7.15 3.29 6.97
N PHE A 110 -7.07 2.03 7.38
CA PHE A 110 -7.03 0.88 6.48
C PHE A 110 -8.27 0.75 5.57
N PRO A 111 -9.50 0.99 6.06
CA PRO A 111 -10.70 0.96 5.20
C PRO A 111 -10.66 1.96 4.05
N PHE A 112 -9.87 3.04 4.16
CA PHE A 112 -9.82 4.12 3.19
C PHE A 112 -8.83 3.88 2.04
N PHE A 113 -8.10 2.75 2.04
CA PHE A 113 -7.31 2.31 0.87
C PHE A 113 -8.17 2.17 -0.40
N ARG A 114 -9.46 1.86 -0.25
CA ARG A 114 -10.43 1.66 -1.35
C ARG A 114 -11.55 2.68 -1.36
N HIS A 115 -11.27 3.88 -0.86
CA HIS A 115 -12.24 4.96 -0.89
C HIS A 115 -12.56 5.40 -2.34
N THR A 116 -13.81 5.80 -2.58
CA THR A 116 -14.31 6.26 -3.88
C THR A 116 -13.55 7.47 -4.42
N ILE A 117 -13.23 8.42 -3.55
CA ILE A 117 -12.42 9.59 -3.87
C ILE A 117 -10.93 9.20 -3.91
N ALA A 118 -10.31 9.28 -5.08
CA ALA A 118 -8.92 8.92 -5.27
C ALA A 118 -7.92 9.71 -4.41
N ASN A 119 -8.17 10.99 -4.15
CA ASN A 119 -7.29 11.80 -3.29
C ASN A 119 -7.29 11.30 -1.84
N VAL A 120 -8.40 10.73 -1.35
CA VAL A 120 -8.44 10.07 -0.04
C VAL A 120 -7.50 8.88 -0.03
N ARG A 121 -7.58 8.00 -1.05
CA ARG A 121 -6.67 6.84 -1.17
C ARG A 121 -5.20 7.27 -1.18
N TYR A 122 -4.87 8.31 -1.94
CA TYR A 122 -3.52 8.90 -1.95
C TYR A 122 -3.09 9.40 -0.56
N ALA A 123 -3.94 10.20 0.10
CA ALA A 123 -3.67 10.77 1.42
C ALA A 123 -3.45 9.69 2.49
N VAL A 124 -4.20 8.59 2.44
CA VAL A 124 -4.02 7.43 3.34
C VAL A 124 -2.63 6.83 3.20
N VAL A 125 -2.20 6.53 1.97
CA VAL A 125 -0.87 5.95 1.71
C VAL A 125 0.23 6.89 2.20
N LYS A 126 0.13 8.20 1.89
CA LYS A 126 1.11 9.21 2.33
C LYS A 126 1.15 9.38 3.85
N THR A 127 -0.01 9.35 4.51
CA THR A 127 -0.12 9.50 5.97
C THR A 127 0.53 8.30 6.68
N LEU A 128 0.20 7.07 6.26
CA LEU A 128 0.79 5.86 6.83
C LEU A 128 2.30 5.77 6.58
N HIS A 129 2.76 6.18 5.38
CA HIS A 129 4.19 6.31 5.08
C HIS A 129 4.89 7.32 6.02
N THR A 130 4.23 8.43 6.34
CA THR A 130 4.77 9.42 7.30
C THR A 130 4.89 8.82 8.69
N PHE A 131 3.87 8.09 9.17
CA PHE A 131 3.91 7.47 10.49
C PHE A 131 5.04 6.46 10.69
N MET A 132 5.39 5.70 9.65
CA MET A 132 6.47 4.70 9.75
C MET A 132 7.88 5.28 9.61
N THR A 133 8.03 6.41 8.90
CA THR A 133 9.33 7.07 8.70
C THR A 133 9.74 7.96 9.87
N VAL A 134 8.79 8.40 10.69
CA VAL A 134 9.06 9.13 11.93
C VAL A 134 9.63 8.19 13.00
N GLU A 135 10.87 8.44 13.43
CA GLU A 135 11.59 7.60 14.42
C GLU A 135 10.94 7.59 15.81
N SER A 136 10.31 8.69 16.21
CA SER A 136 9.67 8.81 17.54
C SER A 136 8.37 8.04 17.67
N LEU A 137 7.79 7.55 16.56
CA LEU A 137 6.53 6.81 16.57
C LEU A 137 6.79 5.30 16.61
N PRO A 138 6.08 4.55 17.48
CA PRO A 138 6.23 3.11 17.51
C PRO A 138 5.65 2.48 16.24
N ARG A 139 6.42 1.60 15.62
CA ARG A 139 6.08 0.92 14.36
C ARG A 139 5.29 -0.38 14.56
N GLY A 140 4.68 -0.56 15.74
CA GLY A 140 3.98 -1.80 16.11
C GLY A 140 2.69 -2.09 15.34
N TRP A 141 2.20 -1.10 14.58
CA TRP A 141 1.00 -1.23 13.74
C TRP A 141 1.29 -1.86 12.36
N ILE A 142 2.56 -1.86 11.94
CA ILE A 142 2.98 -2.48 10.69
C ILE A 142 2.78 -4.00 10.84
N SER A 143 1.88 -4.55 10.03
CA SER A 143 1.35 -5.90 10.18
C SER A 143 1.16 -6.58 8.83
N VAL A 144 0.89 -7.88 8.84
CA VAL A 144 0.52 -8.64 7.63
C VAL A 144 -0.71 -8.04 6.95
N SER A 145 -1.69 -7.56 7.72
CA SER A 145 -2.86 -6.86 7.19
C SER A 145 -2.47 -5.63 6.37
N PHE A 146 -1.52 -4.83 6.85
CA PHE A 146 -1.02 -3.68 6.11
C PHE A 146 -0.32 -4.08 4.81
N LEU A 147 0.54 -5.11 4.84
CA LEU A 147 1.16 -5.64 3.62
C LEU A 147 0.13 -6.14 2.61
N ARG A 148 -0.91 -6.87 3.05
CA ARG A 148 -1.99 -7.32 2.15
C ARG A 148 -2.68 -6.14 1.47
N LEU A 149 -2.95 -5.05 2.20
CA LEU A 149 -3.54 -3.83 1.63
C LEU A 149 -2.62 -3.19 0.60
N LEU A 150 -1.33 -3.05 0.89
CA LEU A 150 -0.35 -2.48 -0.04
C LEU A 150 -0.22 -3.35 -1.31
N PHE A 151 -0.10 -4.67 -1.18
CA PHE A 151 -0.06 -5.61 -2.30
C PHE A 151 -1.30 -5.47 -3.19
N GLN A 152 -2.49 -5.51 -2.58
CA GLN A 152 -3.74 -5.32 -3.29
C GLN A 152 -3.76 -3.96 -3.97
N ASN A 153 -3.30 -2.90 -3.30
CA ASN A 153 -3.32 -1.54 -3.86
C ASN A 153 -2.44 -1.45 -5.10
N LEU A 154 -1.25 -2.03 -5.10
CA LEU A 154 -0.41 -2.11 -6.31
C LEU A 154 -1.11 -2.84 -7.46
N LEU A 155 -1.85 -3.92 -7.15
CA LEU A 155 -2.44 -4.81 -8.14
C LEU A 155 -3.67 -4.23 -8.85
N VAL A 156 -4.50 -3.44 -8.16
CA VAL A 156 -5.79 -2.98 -8.70
C VAL A 156 -6.01 -1.46 -8.63
N GLU A 157 -5.04 -0.68 -8.18
CA GLU A 157 -5.12 0.79 -8.29
C GLU A 157 -4.91 1.23 -9.74
N GLU A 158 -5.80 2.08 -10.25
CA GLU A 158 -5.77 2.61 -11.61
C GLU A 158 -4.83 3.83 -11.75
N ARG A 159 -4.72 4.64 -10.69
CA ARG A 159 -3.92 5.87 -10.70
C ARG A 159 -2.44 5.61 -10.42
N ALA A 160 -1.59 6.06 -11.33
CA ALA A 160 -0.14 5.88 -11.24
C ALA A 160 0.49 6.52 -9.99
N ASP A 161 0.09 7.74 -9.63
CA ASP A 161 0.63 8.45 -8.47
C ASP A 161 0.35 7.74 -7.14
N ILE A 162 -0.82 7.08 -7.02
CA ILE A 162 -1.15 6.27 -5.85
C ILE A 162 -0.35 4.95 -5.87
N ARG A 163 -0.19 4.30 -7.03
CA ARG A 163 0.67 3.11 -7.14
C ARG A 163 2.11 3.41 -6.77
N ASP A 164 2.67 4.51 -7.27
CA ASP A 164 4.05 4.93 -6.98
C ASP A 164 4.25 5.18 -5.48
N ALA A 165 3.33 5.91 -4.85
CA ALA A 165 3.35 6.14 -3.40
C ALA A 165 3.21 4.81 -2.61
N THR A 166 2.39 3.88 -3.11
CA THR A 166 2.21 2.56 -2.51
C THR A 166 3.47 1.72 -2.62
N LEU A 167 4.15 1.73 -3.76
CA LEU A 167 5.38 0.97 -3.98
C LEU A 167 6.52 1.50 -3.12
N GLN A 168 6.63 2.82 -3.00
CA GLN A 168 7.55 3.47 -2.05
C GLN A 168 7.26 3.01 -0.61
N THR A 169 5.97 3.03 -0.22
CA THR A 169 5.54 2.60 1.12
C THR A 169 5.84 1.12 1.36
N TRP A 170 5.59 0.27 0.37
CA TRP A 170 5.90 -1.15 0.41
C TRP A 170 7.38 -1.43 0.66
N ARG A 171 8.27 -0.80 -0.12
CA ARG A 171 9.72 -0.98 0.03
C ARG A 171 10.20 -0.54 1.41
N GLU A 172 9.69 0.58 1.90
CA GLU A 172 10.02 1.11 3.22
C GLU A 172 9.52 0.19 4.36
N VAL A 173 8.35 -0.43 4.22
CA VAL A 173 7.88 -1.46 5.16
C VAL A 173 8.87 -2.63 5.21
N LEU A 174 9.30 -3.15 4.06
CA LEU A 174 10.24 -4.26 4.02
C LEU A 174 11.61 -3.91 4.60
N LEU A 175 12.10 -2.69 4.38
CA LEU A 175 13.32 -2.16 5.01
C LEU A 175 13.21 -2.22 6.54
N ILE A 176 12.17 -1.59 7.10
CA ILE A 176 11.90 -1.56 8.55
C ILE A 176 11.79 -2.96 9.15
N MET A 177 11.23 -3.90 8.39
CA MET A 177 10.96 -5.26 8.85
C MET A 177 12.16 -6.18 8.70
N SER A 178 13.02 -5.97 7.72
CA SER A 178 14.24 -6.75 7.53
C SER A 178 15.24 -6.57 8.68
N ASP A 179 15.22 -5.40 9.34
CA ASP A 179 15.98 -5.16 10.58
C ASP A 179 15.56 -6.08 11.74
N LYS A 180 14.32 -6.60 11.68
CA LYS A 180 13.79 -7.59 12.63
C LYS A 180 13.88 -8.96 11.95
N SER A 181 15.06 -9.59 12.04
CA SER A 181 15.51 -10.78 11.28
C SER A 181 14.51 -11.93 11.06
N ASP A 182 13.43 -12.00 11.84
CA ASP A 182 12.47 -13.12 11.81
C ASP A 182 11.07 -12.72 11.34
N TRP A 183 10.79 -11.44 11.14
CA TRP A 183 9.41 -11.01 10.92
C TRP A 183 8.88 -11.51 9.57
N LEU A 184 9.63 -11.33 8.48
CA LEU A 184 9.15 -11.66 7.13
C LEU A 184 8.87 -13.16 6.96
N GLY A 185 9.81 -14.02 7.38
CA GLY A 185 9.66 -15.47 7.28
C GLY A 185 8.52 -16.03 8.15
N ASN A 186 8.26 -15.43 9.32
CA ASN A 186 7.14 -15.84 10.18
C ASN A 186 5.78 -15.29 9.71
N SER A 187 5.79 -14.11 9.08
CA SER A 187 4.57 -13.36 8.78
C SER A 187 3.99 -13.71 7.41
N LEU A 188 4.84 -14.10 6.45
CA LEU A 188 4.42 -14.47 5.10
C LEU A 188 4.43 -16.00 4.95
N SER A 189 3.25 -16.60 4.96
CA SER A 189 3.11 -18.03 4.73
C SER A 189 3.36 -18.38 3.26
N GLN A 190 3.80 -19.63 3.00
CA GLN A 190 3.96 -20.13 1.64
C GLN A 190 2.67 -20.04 0.82
N GLN A 191 1.50 -20.30 1.43
CA GLN A 191 0.21 -20.15 0.77
C GLN A 191 -0.07 -18.71 0.35
N MET A 192 0.23 -17.72 1.21
CA MET A 192 0.04 -16.31 0.87
C MET A 192 0.91 -15.88 -0.32
N LEU A 193 2.16 -16.35 -0.36
CA LEU A 193 3.03 -16.13 -1.51
C LEU A 193 2.43 -16.75 -2.77
N LEU A 194 2.02 -18.01 -2.73
CA LEU A 194 1.39 -18.69 -3.88
C LEU A 194 0.14 -17.94 -4.37
N ASP A 195 -0.71 -17.47 -3.45
CA ASP A 195 -1.91 -16.69 -3.79
C ASP A 195 -1.54 -15.37 -4.47
N TRP A 196 -0.55 -14.64 -3.95
CA TRP A 196 -0.09 -13.37 -4.54
C TRP A 196 0.52 -13.54 -5.93
N TYR A 197 1.36 -14.56 -6.12
CA TYR A 197 1.89 -14.88 -7.44
C TYR A 197 0.77 -15.35 -8.38
N GLY A 198 -0.17 -16.18 -7.93
CA GLY A 198 -1.32 -16.61 -8.72
C GLY A 198 -2.21 -15.45 -9.17
N LEU A 199 -2.50 -14.51 -8.27
CA LEU A 199 -3.22 -13.27 -8.58
C LEU A 199 -2.46 -12.45 -9.62
N LEU A 200 -1.15 -12.22 -9.43
CA LEU A 200 -0.30 -11.49 -10.37
C LEU A 200 -0.30 -12.14 -11.77
N MET A 201 -0.21 -13.46 -11.82
CA MET A 201 -0.05 -14.27 -13.03
C MET A 201 -1.39 -14.63 -13.70
N THR A 202 -2.51 -14.09 -13.22
CA THR A 202 -3.83 -14.27 -13.83
C THR A 202 -3.81 -13.72 -15.26
N PRO A 203 -4.22 -14.50 -16.28
CA PRO A 203 -4.25 -14.05 -17.67
C PRO A 203 -5.03 -12.76 -17.87
N LEU A 204 -4.61 -11.97 -18.87
CA LEU A 204 -5.30 -10.72 -19.23
C LEU A 204 -6.76 -11.00 -19.62
N GLY A 205 -7.68 -10.21 -19.07
CA GLY A 205 -9.12 -10.33 -19.34
C GLY A 205 -9.85 -11.43 -18.56
N LEU A 206 -9.16 -12.18 -17.69
CA LEU A 206 -9.81 -13.08 -16.73
C LEU A 206 -10.00 -12.40 -15.38
N CYS A 207 -11.09 -12.69 -14.68
CA CYS A 207 -11.33 -12.10 -13.37
C CYS A 207 -10.24 -12.51 -12.35
N LEU A 208 -9.79 -11.55 -11.56
CA LEU A 208 -9.01 -11.78 -10.36
C LEU A 208 -9.89 -12.40 -9.27
N ASP A 209 -9.35 -13.34 -8.49
CA ASP A 209 -10.06 -13.91 -7.36
C ASP A 209 -10.15 -12.91 -6.20
N SER A 210 -11.30 -12.25 -6.10
CA SER A 210 -11.56 -11.29 -5.02
C SER A 210 -11.64 -11.95 -3.64
N ALA A 211 -11.83 -13.26 -3.54
CA ALA A 211 -11.88 -13.95 -2.24
C ALA A 211 -10.53 -13.97 -1.53
N SER A 212 -9.42 -13.83 -2.27
CA SER A 212 -8.08 -13.74 -1.71
C SER A 212 -7.76 -12.35 -1.12
N PHE A 213 -8.58 -11.33 -1.42
CA PHE A 213 -8.36 -9.97 -0.96
C PHE A 213 -8.75 -9.83 0.52
N TYR A 214 -7.88 -9.17 1.27
CA TYR A 214 -8.13 -8.72 2.63
C TYR A 214 -9.12 -7.57 2.64
N ASP A 215 -10.15 -7.69 3.47
CA ASP A 215 -11.06 -6.62 3.81
C ASP A 215 -10.82 -6.17 5.26
N PRO A 216 -10.39 -4.91 5.50
CA PRO A 216 -10.13 -4.39 6.84
C PRO A 216 -11.40 -4.16 7.66
N THR A 217 -12.60 -4.29 7.09
CA THR A 217 -13.89 -4.05 7.77
C THR A 217 -14.58 -5.30 8.30
N VAL A 218 -14.25 -6.47 7.77
CA VAL A 218 -14.91 -7.75 8.11
C VAL A 218 -14.67 -8.17 9.57
N GLY A 219 -13.67 -7.59 10.24
CA GLY A 219 -13.39 -7.85 11.66
C GLY A 219 -13.98 -6.85 12.67
N SER A 220 -14.57 -5.74 12.23
CA SER A 220 -14.86 -4.61 13.12
C SER A 220 -16.27 -4.53 13.71
N ASP A 221 -17.27 -5.26 13.22
CA ASP A 221 -18.62 -5.29 13.83
C ASP A 221 -19.53 -6.36 13.19
N ASN A 222 -20.34 -7.06 13.99
CA ASN A 222 -21.46 -7.94 13.56
C ASN A 222 -22.67 -7.14 12.98
N SER A 223 -22.46 -5.91 12.52
CA SER A 223 -23.51 -5.08 11.92
C SER A 223 -23.62 -5.34 10.42
N ALA A 224 -24.83 -5.15 9.87
CA ALA A 224 -25.15 -5.38 8.46
C ALA A 224 -24.09 -4.78 7.51
N PRO A 225 -23.78 -5.44 6.38
CA PRO A 225 -22.79 -4.96 5.43
C PRO A 225 -23.19 -3.56 4.97
N THR A 226 -22.29 -2.60 5.16
CA THR A 226 -22.44 -1.27 4.58
C THR A 226 -22.29 -1.42 3.07
N GLU A 227 -23.25 -0.90 2.29
CA GLU A 227 -23.13 -0.86 0.83
C GLU A 227 -21.96 0.05 0.46
N ARG A 228 -20.80 -0.57 0.19
CA ARG A 228 -19.61 0.14 -0.28
C ARG A 228 -19.49 0.00 -1.79
N HIS A 229 -19.13 1.10 -2.43
CA HIS A 229 -18.82 1.10 -3.85
C HIS A 229 -17.48 0.39 -4.08
N ASN A 230 -17.54 -0.73 -4.79
CA ASN A 230 -16.32 -1.43 -5.19
C ASN A 230 -15.61 -0.67 -6.31
N VAL A 231 -14.71 0.24 -5.94
CA VAL A 231 -13.86 1.00 -6.88
C VAL A 231 -12.98 0.10 -7.73
N ASP A 232 -12.64 -1.09 -7.23
CA ASP A 232 -11.76 -2.03 -7.94
C ASP A 232 -12.54 -2.94 -8.91
N LYS A 233 -13.87 -2.81 -8.99
CA LYS A 233 -14.73 -3.74 -9.76
C LYS A 233 -14.22 -3.99 -11.18
N ASN A 234 -13.85 -2.94 -11.90
CA ASN A 234 -13.44 -3.04 -13.30
C ASN A 234 -12.03 -3.64 -13.43
N MET A 235 -11.12 -3.27 -12.53
CA MET A 235 -9.78 -3.86 -12.44
C MET A 235 -9.83 -5.35 -12.06
N LEU A 236 -10.68 -5.73 -11.10
CA LEU A 236 -10.89 -7.12 -10.69
C LEU A 236 -11.50 -7.96 -11.81
N ALA A 237 -12.48 -7.42 -12.55
CA ALA A 237 -13.04 -8.09 -13.72
C ALA A 237 -12.08 -8.13 -14.92
N GLN A 238 -10.99 -7.35 -14.87
CA GLN A 238 -10.13 -7.05 -16.02
C GLN A 238 -10.97 -6.62 -17.24
N ASP A 239 -11.96 -5.74 -17.04
CA ASP A 239 -12.82 -5.25 -18.11
C ASP A 239 -12.05 -4.25 -18.98
N LEU A 240 -11.43 -4.78 -20.03
CA LEU A 240 -10.61 -4.02 -20.97
C LEU A 240 -11.40 -2.97 -21.79
N SER A 241 -12.73 -2.95 -21.69
CA SER A 241 -13.56 -1.90 -22.29
C SER A 241 -13.66 -0.65 -21.40
N LEU A 242 -13.44 -0.81 -20.09
CA LEU A 242 -13.51 0.26 -19.09
C LEU A 242 -12.13 0.64 -18.55
N VAL A 243 -11.20 -0.31 -18.49
CA VAL A 243 -9.83 -0.07 -18.04
C VAL A 243 -8.82 -0.36 -19.16
N PRO A 244 -7.98 0.61 -19.54
CA PRO A 244 -6.96 0.39 -20.56
C PRO A 244 -5.99 -0.73 -20.16
N VAL A 245 -5.58 -1.55 -21.14
CA VAL A 245 -4.63 -2.65 -20.91
C VAL A 245 -3.30 -2.14 -20.35
N GLU A 246 -2.89 -0.92 -20.71
CA GLU A 246 -1.68 -0.27 -20.20
C GLU A 246 -1.75 -0.05 -18.70
N VAL A 247 -2.93 0.31 -18.16
CA VAL A 247 -3.13 0.49 -16.71
C VAL A 247 -3.01 -0.85 -15.99
N VAL A 248 -3.62 -1.91 -16.55
CA VAL A 248 -3.48 -3.27 -16.02
C VAL A 248 -2.01 -3.70 -16.00
N ILE A 249 -1.29 -3.52 -17.10
CA ILE A 249 0.13 -3.88 -17.18
C ILE A 249 0.98 -3.05 -16.21
N GLN A 250 0.74 -1.74 -16.09
CA GLN A 250 1.45 -0.90 -15.11
C GLN A 250 1.24 -1.39 -13.67
N ALA A 251 0.01 -1.80 -13.32
CA ALA A 251 -0.27 -2.39 -12.02
C ALA A 251 0.50 -3.72 -11.82
N ARG A 252 0.49 -4.61 -12.82
CA ARG A 252 1.26 -5.87 -12.79
C ARG A 252 2.77 -5.63 -12.63
N LEU A 253 3.32 -4.63 -13.30
CA LEU A 253 4.75 -4.28 -13.19
C LEU A 253 5.09 -3.77 -11.78
N ALA A 254 4.27 -2.87 -11.23
CA ALA A 254 4.47 -2.37 -9.87
C ALA A 254 4.34 -3.50 -8.82
N THR A 255 3.38 -4.42 -8.98
CA THR A 255 3.26 -5.60 -8.13
C THR A 255 4.43 -6.57 -8.31
N SER A 256 4.96 -6.73 -9.53
CA SER A 256 6.13 -7.56 -9.80
C SER A 256 7.37 -7.02 -9.07
N GLU A 257 7.58 -5.71 -9.10
CA GLU A 257 8.64 -5.05 -8.34
C GLU A 257 8.47 -5.25 -6.82
N ALA A 258 7.23 -5.14 -6.32
CA ALA A 258 6.94 -5.43 -4.92
C ALA A 258 7.25 -6.88 -4.51
N LEU A 259 6.90 -7.87 -5.33
CA LEU A 259 7.27 -9.28 -5.07
C LEU A 259 8.78 -9.49 -5.14
N ALA A 260 9.48 -8.81 -6.06
CA ALA A 260 10.93 -8.84 -6.13
C ALA A 260 11.59 -8.27 -4.86
N HIS A 261 11.02 -7.21 -4.28
CA HIS A 261 11.47 -6.70 -2.98
C HIS A 261 11.34 -7.78 -1.88
N ILE A 262 10.28 -8.59 -1.85
CA ILE A 262 10.17 -9.69 -0.86
C ILE A 262 11.37 -10.63 -0.98
N ILE A 263 11.73 -11.03 -2.21
CA ILE A 263 12.86 -11.93 -2.45
C ILE A 263 14.16 -11.27 -1.97
N ALA A 264 14.37 -10.01 -2.30
CA ALA A 264 15.56 -9.27 -1.88
C ALA A 264 15.66 -9.18 -0.34
N PHE A 265 14.57 -8.83 0.34
CA PHE A 265 14.52 -8.65 1.80
C PHE A 265 14.30 -9.96 2.59
N TRP A 266 14.24 -11.10 1.91
CA TRP A 266 14.02 -12.40 2.56
C TRP A 266 15.17 -12.75 3.52
N PRO A 267 14.89 -13.32 4.70
CA PRO A 267 15.94 -13.71 5.63
C PRO A 267 16.87 -14.77 5.05
N SER A 268 18.16 -14.67 5.34
CA SER A 268 19.14 -15.70 4.98
C SER A 268 18.89 -16.97 5.78
N SER A 269 19.04 -18.14 5.14
CA SER A 269 18.73 -19.47 5.71
C SER A 269 19.47 -19.79 7.02
N ASP A 270 20.61 -19.14 7.26
CA ASP A 270 21.41 -19.33 8.48
C ASP A 270 20.79 -18.66 9.70
N ALA A 271 19.85 -17.73 9.51
CA ALA A 271 19.07 -17.12 10.57
C ALA A 271 17.82 -17.99 10.84
N ASN A 272 17.81 -18.66 11.99
CA ASN A 272 16.61 -19.10 12.70
C ASN A 272 15.73 -20.17 12.01
N GLY A 273 16.26 -20.92 11.04
CA GLY A 273 15.63 -22.14 10.50
C GLY A 273 14.53 -21.90 9.47
N PHE A 274 14.50 -20.73 8.84
CA PHE A 274 13.61 -20.44 7.72
C PHE A 274 14.08 -21.09 6.43
N THR A 275 13.14 -21.40 5.54
CA THR A 275 13.46 -21.86 4.19
C THR A 275 14.24 -20.78 3.45
N SER A 276 15.30 -21.20 2.78
CA SER A 276 16.13 -20.30 1.98
C SER A 276 15.32 -19.59 0.90
N VAL A 277 15.85 -18.49 0.34
CA VAL A 277 15.29 -17.85 -0.87
C VAL A 277 15.09 -18.88 -1.97
N ASP A 278 16.11 -19.70 -2.20
CA ASP A 278 16.08 -20.77 -3.20
C ASP A 278 14.94 -21.76 -2.93
N GLU A 279 14.80 -22.31 -1.72
CA GLU A 279 13.72 -23.25 -1.41
C GLU A 279 12.33 -22.63 -1.51
N THR A 280 12.20 -21.36 -1.13
CA THR A 280 10.90 -20.67 -1.06
C THR A 280 10.41 -20.26 -2.45
N PHE A 281 11.29 -19.63 -3.25
CA PHE A 281 10.88 -18.95 -4.49
C PHE A 281 11.20 -19.75 -5.76
N ARG A 282 12.13 -20.72 -5.72
CA ARG A 282 12.46 -21.53 -6.90
C ARG A 282 11.25 -22.23 -7.50
N PRO A 283 10.40 -22.96 -6.74
CA PRO A 283 9.27 -23.66 -7.32
C PRO A 283 8.27 -22.71 -8.00
N ILE A 284 8.20 -21.46 -7.52
CA ILE A 284 7.29 -20.44 -8.03
C ILE A 284 7.84 -19.83 -9.32
N LEU A 285 9.09 -19.32 -9.29
CA LEU A 285 9.66 -18.60 -10.42
C LEU A 285 10.03 -19.53 -11.58
N GLU A 286 10.52 -20.74 -11.30
CA GLU A 286 10.77 -21.74 -12.36
C GLU A 286 9.46 -22.17 -13.04
N HIS A 287 8.38 -22.32 -12.28
CA HIS A 287 7.06 -22.64 -12.86
C HIS A 287 6.61 -21.57 -13.87
N TYR A 288 6.71 -20.28 -13.51
CA TYR A 288 6.22 -19.21 -14.37
C TYR A 288 7.17 -18.85 -15.53
N ILE A 289 8.48 -18.95 -15.35
CA ILE A 289 9.45 -18.69 -16.45
C ILE A 289 9.37 -19.77 -17.55
N ASP A 290 8.94 -20.98 -17.19
CA ASP A 290 8.73 -22.08 -18.14
C ASP A 290 7.29 -22.14 -18.68
N SER A 291 6.38 -21.28 -18.21
CA SER A 291 4.96 -21.29 -18.57
C SER A 291 4.69 -21.10 -20.07
N PRO A 292 3.71 -21.78 -20.69
CA PRO A 292 3.32 -21.49 -22.07
C PRO A 292 2.69 -20.10 -22.28
N SER A 293 2.37 -19.36 -21.20
CA SER A 293 1.85 -17.99 -21.25
C SER A 293 2.99 -16.98 -21.39
N MET A 294 2.89 -16.12 -22.41
CA MET A 294 3.88 -15.05 -22.60
C MET A 294 3.80 -14.02 -21.48
N LEU A 295 2.59 -13.70 -20.99
CA LEU A 295 2.41 -12.79 -19.87
C LEU A 295 3.13 -13.31 -18.61
N GLN A 296 2.95 -14.59 -18.30
CA GLN A 296 3.58 -15.19 -17.12
C GLN A 296 5.10 -15.23 -17.22
N LYS A 297 5.63 -15.61 -18.40
CA LYS A 297 7.07 -15.55 -18.68
C LYS A 297 7.62 -14.13 -18.52
N PHE A 298 6.92 -13.15 -19.09
CA PHE A 298 7.30 -11.75 -19.02
C PHE A 298 7.34 -11.25 -17.58
N LEU A 299 6.27 -11.46 -16.81
CA LEU A 299 6.21 -11.01 -15.41
C LEU A 299 7.24 -11.73 -14.54
N ALA A 300 7.50 -13.03 -14.74
CA ALA A 300 8.56 -13.75 -14.04
C ALA A 300 9.96 -13.18 -14.34
N ALA A 301 10.22 -12.80 -15.60
CA ALA A 301 11.45 -12.13 -15.98
C ALA A 301 11.58 -10.73 -15.35
N ILE A 302 10.48 -9.95 -15.29
CA ILE A 302 10.47 -8.64 -14.61
C ILE A 302 10.76 -8.78 -13.11
N ILE A 303 10.16 -9.78 -12.43
CA ILE A 303 10.45 -10.04 -11.01
C ILE A 303 11.94 -10.36 -10.84
N SER A 304 12.50 -11.19 -11.73
CA SER A 304 13.92 -11.57 -11.69
C SER A 304 14.85 -10.36 -11.91
N GLU A 305 14.52 -9.48 -12.85
CA GLU A 305 15.27 -8.25 -13.12
C GLU A 305 15.20 -7.27 -11.93
N CYS A 306 14.00 -7.02 -11.40
CA CYS A 306 13.81 -6.14 -10.24
C CYS A 306 14.51 -6.69 -9.00
N TRP A 307 14.55 -8.02 -8.82
CA TRP A 307 15.28 -8.66 -7.73
C TRP A 307 16.78 -8.41 -7.86
N ALA A 308 17.35 -8.60 -9.06
CA ALA A 308 18.75 -8.29 -9.33
C ALA A 308 19.07 -6.81 -9.07
N ARG A 309 18.20 -5.89 -9.50
CA ARG A 309 18.39 -4.44 -9.28
C ARG A 309 18.36 -4.06 -7.81
N GLU A 310 17.44 -4.63 -7.03
CA GLU A 310 17.36 -4.37 -5.58
C GLU A 310 18.55 -5.01 -4.85
N TYR A 311 19.02 -6.18 -5.30
CA TYR A 311 20.26 -6.79 -4.81
C TYR A 311 21.45 -5.84 -5.01
N ASP A 312 21.66 -5.35 -6.24
CA ASP A 312 22.78 -4.45 -6.56
C ASP A 312 22.72 -3.15 -5.75
N THR A 313 21.52 -2.62 -5.50
CA THR A 313 21.31 -1.42 -4.69
C THR A 313 21.71 -1.63 -3.22
N ARG A 314 21.61 -2.86 -2.72
CA ARG A 314 21.88 -3.22 -1.32
C ARG A 314 23.25 -3.88 -1.12
N ALA A 315 23.86 -4.36 -2.19
CA ALA A 315 25.14 -5.04 -2.18
C ALA A 315 26.27 -4.10 -1.71
N GLN A 316 27.21 -4.64 -0.95
CA GLN A 316 28.46 -3.94 -0.66
C GLN A 316 29.33 -3.88 -1.94
N PRO A 317 30.26 -2.91 -2.07
CA PRO A 317 31.07 -2.76 -3.29
C PRO A 317 31.83 -4.00 -3.76
N ASP A 318 32.21 -4.90 -2.83
CA ASP A 318 32.94 -6.14 -3.11
C ASP A 318 32.06 -7.40 -3.03
N ALA A 319 30.73 -7.23 -2.93
CA ALA A 319 29.83 -8.37 -2.91
C ALA A 319 29.86 -9.11 -4.25
N PRO A 320 29.80 -10.47 -4.25
CA PRO A 320 29.65 -11.25 -5.46
C PRO A 320 28.39 -10.82 -6.23
N ILE A 321 28.38 -11.03 -7.55
CA ILE A 321 27.17 -10.80 -8.33
C ILE A 321 26.08 -11.80 -7.93
N LEU A 322 24.80 -11.43 -8.09
CA LEU A 322 23.68 -12.23 -7.59
C LEU A 322 23.69 -13.69 -8.11
N ILE A 323 24.04 -13.90 -9.38
CA ILE A 323 24.10 -15.24 -9.99
C ILE A 323 25.18 -16.15 -9.39
N GLU A 324 26.22 -15.59 -8.78
CA GLU A 324 27.24 -16.35 -8.05
C GLU A 324 26.79 -16.71 -6.63
N SER A 325 25.84 -15.92 -6.10
CA SER A 325 25.36 -16.02 -4.72
C SER A 325 24.07 -16.84 -4.58
N SER A 326 23.24 -16.88 -5.62
CA SER A 326 21.97 -17.59 -5.62
C SER A 326 21.85 -18.53 -6.82
N PRO A 327 21.77 -19.86 -6.57
CA PRO A 327 21.50 -20.83 -7.62
C PRO A 327 20.18 -20.57 -8.36
N LEU A 328 19.18 -19.98 -7.71
CA LEU A 328 17.92 -19.59 -8.33
C LEU A 328 18.15 -18.47 -9.36
N ALA A 329 18.91 -17.44 -8.99
CA ALA A 329 19.23 -16.35 -9.90
C ALA A 329 20.03 -16.84 -11.12
N ALA A 330 20.98 -17.76 -10.92
CA ALA A 330 21.72 -18.38 -12.01
C ALA A 330 20.80 -19.13 -12.99
N GLU A 331 19.89 -19.94 -12.47
CA GLU A 331 18.93 -20.70 -13.28
C GLU A 331 17.98 -19.78 -14.06
N LEU A 332 17.44 -18.75 -13.41
CA LEU A 332 16.57 -17.77 -14.06
C LEU A 332 17.32 -17.03 -15.18
N SER A 333 18.55 -16.59 -14.92
CA SER A 333 19.40 -15.96 -15.93
C SER A 333 19.63 -16.89 -17.13
N GLN A 334 19.92 -18.16 -16.89
CA GLN A 334 20.13 -19.14 -17.95
C GLN A 334 18.87 -19.37 -18.78
N LYS A 335 17.72 -19.56 -18.13
CA LYS A 335 16.42 -19.77 -18.81
C LYS A 335 16.00 -18.55 -19.63
N THR A 336 16.15 -17.34 -19.09
CA THR A 336 15.84 -16.11 -19.82
C THR A 336 16.78 -15.90 -21.02
N LEU A 337 18.07 -16.17 -20.86
CA LEU A 337 19.02 -16.11 -21.98
C LEU A 337 18.70 -17.14 -23.07
N ALA A 338 18.38 -18.38 -22.67
CA ALA A 338 17.98 -19.43 -23.60
C ALA A 338 16.71 -19.05 -24.37
N PHE A 339 15.72 -18.43 -23.70
CA PHE A 339 14.52 -17.93 -24.36
C PHE A 339 14.82 -16.83 -25.39
N LEU A 340 15.72 -15.88 -25.07
CA LEU A 340 16.12 -14.81 -26.00
C LEU A 340 16.89 -15.32 -27.23
N GLN A 341 17.61 -16.43 -27.08
CA GLN A 341 18.40 -17.04 -28.15
C GLN A 341 17.61 -18.04 -29.01
N ALA A 342 16.52 -18.59 -28.47
CA ALA A 342 15.69 -19.57 -29.16
C ALA A 342 14.83 -18.92 -30.26
N GLU A 343 14.39 -19.74 -31.22
CA GLU A 343 13.32 -19.31 -32.12
C GLU A 343 12.02 -19.10 -31.31
N PRO A 344 11.22 -18.07 -31.62
CA PRO A 344 9.93 -17.87 -30.96
C PRO A 344 9.05 -19.12 -31.10
N PRO A 345 8.32 -19.53 -30.05
CA PRO A 345 7.41 -20.67 -30.11
C PRO A 345 6.31 -20.41 -31.13
N ALA A 346 5.76 -21.49 -31.69
CA ALA A 346 4.70 -21.41 -32.71
C ALA A 346 3.43 -20.68 -32.21
N ALA A 347 3.16 -20.74 -30.90
CA ALA A 347 2.05 -20.07 -30.26
C ALA A 347 2.31 -19.87 -28.76
N TYR A 348 1.63 -18.88 -28.19
CA TYR A 348 1.52 -18.68 -26.74
C TYR A 348 0.11 -19.00 -26.26
N HIS A 349 -0.05 -19.23 -24.95
CA HIS A 349 -1.35 -19.51 -24.33
C HIS A 349 -2.39 -18.44 -24.67
N GLU A 350 -2.00 -17.17 -24.70
CA GLU A 350 -2.87 -16.03 -25.03
C GLU A 350 -3.44 -16.10 -26.46
N MET A 351 -2.73 -16.79 -27.36
CA MET A 351 -3.17 -16.97 -28.76
C MET A 351 -4.20 -18.09 -28.90
N ALA A 352 -4.46 -18.89 -27.86
CA ALA A 352 -5.36 -20.04 -27.94
C ALA A 352 -6.77 -19.66 -28.41
N PHE A 353 -7.31 -18.51 -27.96
CA PHE A 353 -8.64 -18.05 -28.38
C PHE A 353 -8.71 -17.62 -29.84
N THR A 354 -7.62 -17.04 -30.36
CA THR A 354 -7.53 -16.62 -31.77
C THR A 354 -7.32 -17.83 -32.67
N LEU A 355 -6.47 -18.78 -32.24
CA LEU A 355 -6.19 -20.02 -32.97
C LEU A 355 -7.38 -20.98 -32.99
N ALA A 356 -8.21 -21.02 -31.95
CA ALA A 356 -9.44 -21.82 -31.93
C ALA A 356 -10.53 -21.33 -32.90
N ARG A 357 -10.37 -20.14 -33.50
CA ARG A 357 -11.32 -19.54 -34.45
C ARG A 357 -10.87 -19.66 -35.92
N ILE A 358 -9.66 -20.18 -36.16
CA ILE A 358 -9.09 -20.48 -37.48
C ILE A 358 -9.30 -21.97 -37.75
#